data_AF-A0AAV8Z0F0-F1
#
_entry.id   AF-A0AAV8Z0F0-F1
#
_cell.length_a   1.000
_cell.length_b   1.000
_cell.length_c   1.000
_cell.angle_alpha   90.00
_cell.angle_beta   90.00
_cell.angle_gamma   90.00
#
_symmetry.space_group_name_H-M   'P 1'
#
loop_
_entity.id
_entity.type
_entity.pdbx_description
1 polymer ?
#
loop_
_entity_poly.entity_id
_entity_poly.type
_entity_poly.pdbx_seq_one_letter_code
_entity_poly.pdbx_strand_id
1 'polypeptide(L)'
;MDMRQLPDISDNEHCPSDRSSDANETNSDYEGTSSVPQRFNQNELNDLTRDLNLSKKAAEVLASRLNDKNLLEQGTKITFYRTREKDMLPFFSQEDNLVFCHEIRGLMKEMGLSEYIPDDWRLFIDSSKRSLKCVLLHNGKKIGSIPLAHSTKLKEEYNTIALVLQKIKYHEHQWLICVDLKMVNFLLGQQSGYTKYPCFLCLWDSRDKTHHWVRKDWPLRENMDVGEKNVINDALVEREKIILPPLHIKLGLMKQFVKALDKDGPCFEYIGVKMPQLSTEKLKAGIFDGPQIRQLIKDPAFINSMNEVEREAWTSFVAVVENFLGKHKAENYVEIVNKMLNSFKSLGCNMSIKVHYLDSHLDRFPENLGDMSEEQGERFHQDIKIMEDRYQGRWDIHMMADYCWSLKRDSILNAYFNAN
;
A
#
# COMPACT_ATOMS: atom_id res chain seq x y z
N MET A 1 -26.15 26.34 55.32
CA MET A 1 -26.64 25.05 54.79
C MET A 1 -26.31 25.02 53.31
N ASP A 2 -25.33 24.27 52.81
CA ASP A 2 -24.26 23.54 53.46
C ASP A 2 -23.13 23.45 52.41
N MET A 3 -21.93 23.87 52.81
CA MET A 3 -20.66 23.65 52.12
C MET A 3 -19.98 22.49 52.83
N ARG A 4 -19.38 21.54 52.08
CA ARG A 4 -18.22 20.67 52.44
C ARG A 4 -18.12 19.59 51.34
N GLN A 5 -17.15 19.55 50.43
CA GLN A 5 -15.69 19.36 50.56
C GLN A 5 -15.27 18.27 51.57
N LEU A 6 -14.76 17.16 50.99
CA LEU A 6 -13.67 16.23 51.35
C LEU A 6 -13.40 15.93 52.85
N PRO A 7 -12.95 14.70 53.15
CA PRO A 7 -11.50 14.57 53.31
C PRO A 7 -10.85 13.30 52.76
N ASP A 8 -9.57 13.53 52.53
CA ASP A 8 -8.45 12.65 52.24
C ASP A 8 -7.89 12.00 53.53
N ILE A 9 -7.33 10.82 53.32
CA ILE A 9 -6.39 9.93 54.04
C ILE A 9 -5.76 10.36 55.39
N SER A 10 -5.70 9.40 56.34
CA SER A 10 -4.55 9.06 57.22
C SER A 10 -4.94 7.81 58.06
N ASP A 11 -4.13 6.77 58.36
CA ASP A 11 -2.72 6.46 58.18
C ASP A 11 -2.48 4.92 58.27
N ASN A 12 -1.43 4.44 57.57
CA ASN A 12 -0.48 3.34 57.85
C ASN A 12 -0.92 2.12 58.69
N GLU A 13 -0.59 0.87 58.31
CA GLU A 13 0.76 0.31 58.50
C GLU A 13 1.00 -1.01 57.71
N HIS A 14 2.18 -1.09 57.08
CA HIS A 14 3.13 -2.21 57.06
C HIS A 14 2.68 -3.66 56.72
N CYS A 15 3.16 -4.17 55.57
CA CYS A 15 3.42 -5.61 55.34
C CYS A 15 4.59 -6.08 56.23
N PRO A 16 4.71 -7.37 56.66
CA PRO A 16 4.91 -8.46 55.70
C PRO A 16 4.48 -9.90 56.11
N SER A 17 4.47 -10.74 55.08
CA SER A 17 4.83 -12.17 55.06
C SER A 17 3.82 -13.27 55.46
N ASP A 18 3.86 -14.26 54.57
CA ASP A 18 3.68 -15.70 54.77
C ASP A 18 2.29 -16.36 54.74
N ARG A 19 2.05 -16.96 53.56
CA ARG A 19 1.66 -18.36 53.31
C ARG A 19 0.18 -18.72 53.12
N SER A 20 -0.06 -19.10 51.86
CA SER A 20 -0.80 -20.26 51.36
C SER A 20 -2.31 -20.36 51.57
N SER A 21 -3.03 -20.28 50.44
CA SER A 21 -4.22 -21.06 50.03
C SER A 21 -5.00 -20.17 49.05
N ASP A 22 -5.63 -20.63 47.99
CA ASP A 22 -5.67 -21.93 47.33
C ASP A 22 -6.09 -21.64 45.88
N ALA A 23 -5.77 -22.59 45.02
CA ALA A 23 -6.17 -22.72 43.64
C ALA A 23 -7.59 -22.20 43.31
N ASN A 24 -7.71 -21.43 42.23
CA ASN A 24 -8.48 -21.78 41.02
C ASN A 24 -8.64 -20.56 40.10
N GLU A 25 -7.63 -20.27 39.27
CA GLU A 25 -7.89 -19.61 37.98
C GLU A 25 -8.18 -20.71 36.95
N THR A 26 -9.45 -21.11 36.88
CA THR A 26 -9.99 -21.81 35.72
C THR A 26 -9.98 -20.86 34.53
N ASN A 27 -8.87 -20.85 33.81
CA ASN A 27 -8.78 -20.34 32.45
C ASN A 27 -9.43 -21.40 31.55
N SER A 28 -10.77 -21.38 31.44
CA SER A 28 -11.50 -22.23 30.50
C SER A 28 -12.23 -21.34 29.52
N ASP A 29 -11.90 -21.47 28.25
CA ASP A 29 -12.88 -21.37 27.16
C ASP A 29 -12.41 -22.27 26.01
N TYR A 30 -12.46 -23.58 26.26
CA TYR A 30 -12.60 -24.57 25.21
C TYR A 30 -13.79 -25.45 25.59
N GLU A 31 -14.99 -24.98 25.27
CA GLU A 31 -16.20 -25.80 25.33
C GLU A 31 -16.11 -26.81 24.17
N GLY A 32 -15.48 -27.95 24.47
CA GLY A 32 -15.30 -29.04 23.52
C GLY A 32 -16.64 -29.55 23.02
N THR A 33 -16.93 -29.35 21.74
CA THR A 33 -17.96 -30.10 21.03
C THR A 33 -17.30 -31.25 20.26
N SER A 34 -17.80 -32.47 20.52
CA SER A 34 -17.36 -33.79 20.04
C SER A 34 -16.13 -34.40 20.74
N SER A 35 -16.33 -35.57 21.37
CA SER A 35 -15.31 -36.36 22.09
C SER A 35 -14.35 -37.13 21.17
N VAL A 36 -14.27 -36.79 19.89
CA VAL A 36 -13.37 -37.41 18.91
C VAL A 36 -12.57 -36.31 18.22
N PRO A 37 -11.22 -36.33 18.30
CA PRO A 37 -10.38 -35.38 17.56
C PRO A 37 -10.67 -35.46 16.07
N GLN A 38 -11.11 -34.34 15.49
CA GLN A 38 -11.21 -34.23 14.04
C GLN A 38 -9.81 -34.18 13.45
N ARG A 39 -9.58 -34.99 12.42
CA ARG A 39 -8.30 -35.06 11.71
C ARG A 39 -8.32 -34.04 10.57
N PHE A 40 -7.18 -33.43 10.29
CA PHE A 40 -7.03 -32.54 9.15
C PHE A 40 -7.01 -33.35 7.84
N ASN A 41 -7.85 -32.98 6.90
CA ASN A 41 -7.68 -33.34 5.50
C ASN A 41 -6.61 -32.45 4.83
N GLN A 42 -6.27 -32.73 3.56
CA GLN A 42 -5.23 -31.96 2.85
C GLN A 42 -5.57 -30.47 2.73
N ASN A 43 -6.84 -30.14 2.48
CA ASN A 43 -7.29 -28.75 2.28
C ASN A 43 -7.22 -27.95 3.59
N GLU A 44 -7.69 -28.54 4.69
CA GLU A 44 -7.61 -27.92 6.02
C GLU A 44 -6.16 -27.75 6.47
N LEU A 45 -5.31 -28.74 6.19
CA LEU A 45 -3.89 -28.64 6.50
C LEU A 45 -3.20 -27.55 5.66
N ASN A 46 -3.54 -27.44 4.37
CA ASN A 46 -3.04 -26.37 3.53
C ASN A 46 -3.44 -25.00 4.09
N ASP A 47 -4.72 -24.81 4.44
CA ASP A 47 -5.22 -23.55 5.02
C ASP A 47 -4.51 -23.22 6.34
N LEU A 48 -4.31 -24.20 7.24
CA LEU A 48 -3.52 -24.02 8.46
C LEU A 48 -2.09 -23.55 8.16
N THR A 49 -1.42 -24.15 7.17
CA THR A 49 -0.06 -23.76 6.81
C THR A 49 0.03 -22.35 6.21
N ARG A 50 -1.04 -21.89 5.55
CA ARG A 50 -1.18 -20.52 5.03
C ARG A 50 -1.41 -19.53 6.17
N ASP A 51 -2.27 -19.87 7.12
CA ASP A 51 -2.56 -19.03 8.30
C ASP A 51 -1.30 -18.81 9.15
N LEU A 52 -0.48 -19.85 9.29
CA LEU A 52 0.81 -19.79 9.97
C LEU A 52 1.93 -19.20 9.10
N ASN A 53 1.65 -18.83 7.85
CA ASN A 53 2.59 -18.30 6.87
C ASN A 53 3.89 -19.13 6.79
N LEU A 54 3.77 -20.46 6.65
CA LEU A 54 4.91 -21.38 6.70
C LEU A 54 5.65 -21.48 5.37
N SER A 55 6.99 -21.57 5.46
CA SER A 55 7.82 -22.00 4.34
C SER A 55 7.54 -23.47 3.99
N LYS A 56 7.89 -23.91 2.77
CA LYS A 56 7.72 -25.31 2.34
C LYS A 56 8.30 -26.32 3.35
N LYS A 57 9.52 -26.05 3.83
CA LYS A 57 10.20 -26.89 4.81
C LYS A 57 9.48 -26.91 6.17
N ALA A 58 9.03 -25.75 6.65
CA ALA A 58 8.31 -25.68 7.91
C ALA A 58 6.93 -26.34 7.83
N ALA A 59 6.21 -26.17 6.71
CA ALA A 59 4.94 -26.83 6.45
C ALA A 59 5.09 -28.36 6.39
N GLU A 60 6.15 -28.85 5.72
CA GLU A 60 6.46 -30.28 5.69
C GLU A 60 6.76 -30.85 7.10
N VAL A 61 7.53 -30.11 7.91
CA VAL A 61 7.80 -30.51 9.30
C VAL A 61 6.51 -30.53 10.11
N LEU A 62 5.66 -29.50 10.01
CA LEU A 62 4.37 -29.46 10.70
C LEU A 62 3.50 -30.66 10.30
N ALA A 63 3.35 -30.91 8.99
CA ALA A 63 2.58 -32.02 8.47
C ALA A 63 3.12 -33.37 9.00
N SER A 64 4.44 -33.56 9.03
CA SER A 64 5.06 -34.76 9.60
C SER A 64 4.71 -34.92 11.08
N ARG A 65 4.80 -33.85 11.88
CA ARG A 65 4.48 -33.91 13.33
C ARG A 65 3.01 -34.22 13.59
N LEU A 66 2.10 -33.65 12.79
CA LEU A 66 0.66 -33.95 12.89
C LEU A 66 0.36 -35.40 12.48
N ASN A 67 1.07 -35.91 11.46
CA ASN A 67 0.97 -37.31 11.05
C ASN A 67 1.42 -38.27 12.16
N ASP A 68 2.56 -37.99 12.82
CA ASP A 68 3.08 -38.81 13.93
C ASP A 68 2.10 -38.88 15.11
N LYS A 69 1.20 -37.90 15.23
CA LYS A 69 0.14 -37.82 16.24
C LYS A 69 -1.20 -38.38 15.77
N ASN A 70 -1.28 -38.97 14.57
CA ASN A 70 -2.51 -39.47 13.94
C ASN A 70 -3.60 -38.39 13.78
N LEU A 71 -3.18 -37.14 13.55
CA LEU A 71 -4.07 -35.98 13.37
C LEU A 71 -4.38 -35.69 11.90
N LEU A 72 -3.91 -36.50 10.95
CA LEU A 72 -4.18 -36.35 9.52
C LEU A 72 -5.07 -37.47 8.98
N GLU A 73 -5.95 -37.12 8.05
CA GLU A 73 -6.77 -38.10 7.34
C GLU A 73 -5.95 -38.98 6.40
N GLN A 74 -6.46 -40.18 6.12
CA GLN A 74 -5.86 -41.10 5.16
C GLN A 74 -5.86 -40.49 3.76
N GLY A 75 -4.68 -40.37 3.15
CA GLY A 75 -4.50 -39.76 1.82
C GLY A 75 -3.86 -38.37 1.85
N THR A 76 -3.74 -37.73 3.02
CA THR A 76 -2.98 -36.49 3.19
C THR A 76 -1.50 -36.73 2.89
N LYS A 77 -0.89 -35.87 2.07
CA LYS A 77 0.48 -36.05 1.57
C LYS A 77 1.41 -35.02 2.20
N ILE A 78 2.26 -35.46 3.13
CA ILE A 78 3.32 -34.61 3.73
C ILE A 78 4.23 -34.01 2.64
N THR A 79 4.58 -34.80 1.63
CA THR A 79 5.47 -34.38 0.54
C THR A 79 4.84 -33.38 -0.42
N PHE A 80 3.53 -33.12 -0.34
CA PHE A 80 2.83 -32.08 -1.12
C PHE A 80 3.53 -30.73 -0.99
N TYR A 81 3.94 -30.37 0.23
CA TYR A 81 4.56 -29.07 0.53
C TYR A 81 5.87 -28.81 -0.20
N ARG A 82 6.57 -29.84 -0.66
CA ARG A 82 7.80 -29.70 -1.45
C ARG A 82 7.54 -29.07 -2.82
N THR A 83 6.36 -29.29 -3.38
CA THR A 83 5.95 -28.86 -4.72
C THR A 83 4.54 -28.26 -4.72
N ARG A 84 4.16 -27.57 -3.64
CA ARG A 84 2.80 -27.04 -3.46
C ARG A 84 2.39 -26.02 -4.51
N GLU A 85 3.37 -25.37 -5.13
CA GLU A 85 3.21 -24.40 -6.20
C GLU A 85 2.96 -25.01 -7.58
N LYS A 86 3.06 -26.34 -7.73
CA LYS A 86 3.16 -27.01 -9.02
C LYS A 86 2.03 -26.65 -9.98
N ASP A 87 0.80 -26.53 -9.47
CA ASP A 87 -0.38 -26.25 -10.29
C ASP A 87 -0.42 -24.80 -10.81
N MET A 88 0.35 -23.90 -10.19
CA MET A 88 0.49 -22.50 -10.62
C MET A 88 1.62 -22.29 -11.64
N LEU A 89 2.60 -23.21 -11.70
CA LEU A 89 3.77 -23.08 -12.60
C LEU A 89 3.42 -22.87 -14.08
N PRO A 90 2.40 -23.54 -14.67
CA PRO A 90 2.10 -23.42 -16.11
C PRO A 90 1.71 -22.01 -16.57
N PHE A 91 1.40 -21.09 -15.66
CA PHE A 91 1.01 -19.71 -15.98
C PHE A 91 2.19 -18.73 -15.96
N PHE A 92 3.36 -19.16 -15.49
CA PHE A 92 4.55 -18.33 -15.35
C PHE A 92 5.65 -18.74 -16.32
N SER A 93 6.31 -17.73 -16.87
CA SER A 93 7.47 -17.86 -17.73
C SER A 93 8.59 -16.98 -17.18
N GLN A 94 9.81 -17.30 -17.58
CA GLN A 94 10.98 -16.50 -17.25
C GLN A 94 11.78 -16.25 -18.52
N GLU A 95 12.13 -14.99 -18.74
CA GLU A 95 12.97 -14.55 -19.84
C GLU A 95 14.01 -13.58 -19.31
N ASP A 96 15.27 -13.88 -19.57
CA ASP A 96 16.43 -13.21 -18.98
C ASP A 96 16.32 -13.05 -17.46
N ASN A 97 16.05 -11.84 -16.99
CA ASN A 97 15.95 -11.47 -15.59
C ASN A 97 14.52 -11.09 -15.16
N LEU A 98 13.51 -11.39 -16.00
CA LEU A 98 12.11 -11.12 -15.73
C LEU A 98 11.35 -12.43 -15.59
N VAL A 99 10.69 -12.61 -14.45
CA VAL A 99 9.65 -13.64 -14.28
C VAL A 99 8.30 -12.97 -14.48
N PHE A 100 7.41 -13.57 -15.25
CA PHE A 100 6.12 -12.97 -15.56
C PHE A 100 5.01 -14.01 -15.76
N CYS A 101 3.77 -13.62 -15.48
CA CYS A 101 2.58 -14.39 -15.79
C CYS A 101 2.17 -14.14 -17.24
N HIS A 102 2.19 -15.19 -18.08
CA HIS A 102 1.81 -15.09 -19.50
C HIS A 102 0.38 -15.56 -19.79
N GLU A 103 -0.27 -16.24 -18.83
CA GLU A 103 -1.64 -16.75 -18.92
C GLU A 103 -2.48 -16.30 -17.72
N ILE A 104 -2.76 -14.99 -17.66
CA ILE A 104 -3.45 -14.35 -16.53
C ILE A 104 -4.86 -14.93 -16.32
N ARG A 105 -5.63 -15.13 -17.40
CA ARG A 105 -6.98 -15.71 -17.30
C ARG A 105 -6.93 -17.13 -16.71
N GLY A 106 -5.93 -17.92 -17.11
CA GLY A 106 -5.69 -19.25 -16.57
C GLY A 106 -5.34 -19.22 -15.09
N LEU A 107 -4.41 -18.34 -14.70
CA LEU A 107 -4.02 -18.15 -13.29
C LEU A 107 -5.21 -17.75 -12.42
N MET A 108 -6.02 -16.79 -12.86
CA MET A 108 -7.20 -16.32 -12.12
C MET A 108 -8.22 -17.46 -11.92
N LYS A 109 -8.45 -18.27 -12.96
CA LYS A 109 -9.31 -19.45 -12.87
C LYS A 109 -8.75 -20.49 -11.90
N GLU A 110 -7.44 -20.78 -11.96
CA GLU A 110 -6.78 -21.74 -11.07
C GLU A 110 -6.80 -21.27 -9.62
N MET A 111 -6.72 -19.97 -9.40
CA MET A 111 -6.92 -19.35 -8.10
C MET A 111 -8.36 -19.49 -7.58
N GLY A 112 -9.33 -19.86 -8.41
CA GLY A 112 -10.72 -20.08 -8.00
C GLY A 112 -11.62 -18.87 -8.22
N LEU A 113 -11.21 -17.89 -9.03
CA LEU A 113 -12.15 -16.90 -9.54
C LEU A 113 -13.08 -17.56 -10.57
N SER A 114 -14.39 -17.48 -10.33
CA SER A 114 -15.42 -17.98 -11.25
C SER A 114 -15.41 -17.25 -12.58
N GLU A 115 -15.15 -15.95 -12.55
CA GLU A 115 -15.04 -15.09 -13.72
C GLU A 115 -13.93 -14.06 -13.51
N TYR A 116 -13.21 -13.74 -14.58
CA TYR A 116 -12.20 -12.70 -14.60
C TYR A 116 -12.67 -11.53 -15.48
N ILE A 117 -13.00 -10.43 -14.81
CA ILE A 117 -13.43 -9.17 -15.43
C ILE A 117 -12.29 -8.16 -15.24
N PRO A 118 -11.59 -7.72 -16.31
CA PRO A 118 -10.46 -6.80 -16.19
C PRO A 118 -10.78 -5.51 -15.42
N ASP A 119 -11.98 -4.94 -15.57
CA ASP A 119 -12.38 -3.69 -14.92
C ASP A 119 -12.49 -3.81 -13.37
N ASP A 120 -12.55 -5.02 -12.83
CA ASP A 120 -12.48 -5.27 -11.38
C ASP A 120 -11.05 -5.17 -10.83
N TRP A 121 -10.06 -4.95 -11.70
CA TRP A 121 -8.65 -4.91 -11.34
C TRP A 121 -7.98 -3.62 -11.80
N ARG A 122 -6.90 -3.27 -11.11
CA ARG A 122 -5.97 -2.22 -11.51
C ARG A 122 -4.54 -2.72 -11.44
N LEU A 123 -3.73 -2.24 -12.37
CA LEU A 123 -2.31 -2.52 -12.43
C LEU A 123 -1.56 -1.58 -11.48
N PHE A 124 -0.71 -2.17 -10.66
CA PHE A 124 0.28 -1.46 -9.86
C PHE A 124 1.66 -1.91 -10.30
N ILE A 125 2.52 -0.95 -10.62
CA ILE A 125 3.92 -1.17 -10.95
C ILE A 125 4.73 -0.34 -9.97
N ASP A 126 5.53 -1.03 -9.18
CA ASP A 126 6.60 -0.40 -8.42
C ASP A 126 7.95 -0.83 -8.96
N SER A 127 8.88 0.10 -8.96
CA SER A 127 10.26 -0.20 -9.25
C SER A 127 11.18 0.59 -8.35
N SER A 128 12.22 -0.11 -7.90
CA SER A 128 13.35 0.48 -7.21
C SER A 128 14.58 0.41 -8.11
N LYS A 129 15.71 0.94 -7.62
CA LYS A 129 17.00 0.78 -8.31
C LYS A 129 17.43 -0.68 -8.51
N ARG A 130 16.81 -1.62 -7.78
CA ARG A 130 17.23 -3.03 -7.69
C ARG A 130 16.07 -4.01 -7.83
N SER A 131 14.87 -3.54 -8.15
CA SER A 131 13.73 -4.43 -8.30
C SER A 131 12.63 -3.81 -9.15
N LEU A 132 11.87 -4.65 -9.81
CA LEU A 132 10.65 -4.29 -10.49
C LEU A 132 9.57 -5.30 -10.11
N LYS A 133 8.42 -4.79 -9.69
CA LYS A 133 7.29 -5.56 -9.21
C LYS A 133 6.04 -5.04 -9.91
N CYS A 134 5.39 -5.92 -10.65
CA CYS A 134 4.15 -5.64 -11.35
C CYS A 134 3.06 -6.55 -10.78
N VAL A 135 1.95 -5.97 -10.38
CA VAL A 135 0.94 -6.61 -9.52
C VAL A 135 -0.45 -6.16 -9.94
N LEU A 136 -1.40 -7.08 -9.95
CA LEU A 136 -2.82 -6.75 -10.05
C LEU A 136 -3.44 -6.60 -8.66
N LEU A 137 -4.15 -5.50 -8.48
CA LEU A 137 -4.89 -5.17 -7.28
C LEU A 137 -6.38 -5.21 -7.60
N HIS A 138 -7.15 -5.94 -6.82
CA HIS A 138 -8.60 -5.98 -6.97
C HIS A 138 -9.22 -4.67 -6.44
N ASN A 139 -10.19 -4.15 -7.17
CA ASN A 139 -10.93 -2.94 -6.80
C ASN A 139 -11.80 -3.25 -5.58
N GLY A 140 -11.70 -2.45 -4.52
CA GLY A 140 -12.38 -2.74 -3.24
C GLY A 140 -11.67 -3.75 -2.32
N LYS A 141 -10.44 -4.18 -2.65
CA LYS A 141 -9.52 -4.91 -1.73
C LYS A 141 -10.07 -6.23 -1.15
N LYS A 142 -11.01 -6.88 -1.85
CA LYS A 142 -11.60 -8.18 -1.47
C LYS A 142 -10.70 -9.36 -1.81
N ILE A 143 -9.74 -9.15 -2.71
CA ILE A 143 -8.82 -10.18 -3.19
C ILE A 143 -7.39 -9.71 -2.99
N GLY A 144 -6.55 -10.66 -2.57
CA GLY A 144 -5.11 -10.47 -2.42
C GLY A 144 -4.44 -9.99 -3.70
N SER A 145 -3.28 -9.38 -3.53
CA SER A 145 -2.47 -8.84 -4.64
C SER A 145 -1.91 -9.97 -5.49
N ILE A 146 -2.15 -9.95 -6.81
CA ILE A 146 -1.72 -11.04 -7.70
C ILE A 146 -0.45 -10.61 -8.45
N PRO A 147 0.68 -11.30 -8.25
CA PRO A 147 1.93 -10.88 -8.87
C PRO A 147 1.91 -11.26 -10.36
N LEU A 148 2.13 -10.26 -11.22
CA LEU A 148 2.20 -10.44 -12.66
C LEU A 148 3.62 -10.48 -13.19
N ALA A 149 4.52 -9.68 -12.62
CA ALA A 149 5.93 -9.71 -13.01
C ALA A 149 6.85 -9.34 -11.86
N HIS A 150 8.03 -9.96 -11.84
CA HIS A 150 9.04 -9.74 -10.83
C HIS A 150 10.45 -9.78 -11.44
N SER A 151 11.28 -8.84 -11.02
CA SER A 151 12.71 -8.84 -11.28
C SER A 151 13.45 -8.17 -10.13
N THR A 152 14.69 -8.59 -9.89
CA THR A 152 15.63 -7.95 -8.96
C THR A 152 16.85 -7.34 -9.66
N LYS A 153 16.83 -7.31 -10.99
CA LYS A 153 17.95 -6.82 -11.81
C LYS A 153 17.51 -5.72 -12.77
N LEU A 154 16.25 -5.76 -13.20
CA LEU A 154 15.68 -4.73 -14.06
C LEU A 154 15.45 -3.44 -13.28
N LYS A 155 15.65 -2.33 -13.99
CA LYS A 155 15.56 -0.97 -13.45
C LYS A 155 14.34 -0.26 -14.03
N GLU A 156 13.92 0.76 -13.31
CA GLU A 156 12.88 1.70 -13.72
C GLU A 156 13.33 2.57 -14.91
N GLU A 157 13.13 2.03 -16.11
CA GLU A 157 13.49 2.64 -17.39
C GLU A 157 12.39 2.34 -18.41
N TYR A 158 12.19 3.24 -19.39
CA TYR A 158 11.11 3.15 -20.37
C TYR A 158 11.04 1.78 -21.07
N ASN A 159 12.17 1.30 -21.61
CA ASN A 159 12.23 0.00 -22.30
C ASN A 159 11.91 -1.19 -21.39
N THR A 160 12.27 -1.10 -20.10
CA THR A 160 11.91 -2.12 -19.13
C THR A 160 10.40 -2.17 -18.91
N ILE A 161 9.76 -1.01 -18.73
CA ILE A 161 8.31 -0.95 -18.54
C ILE A 161 7.57 -1.42 -19.80
N ALA A 162 8.05 -1.04 -20.98
CA ALA A 162 7.53 -1.51 -22.26
C ALA A 162 7.60 -3.05 -22.36
N LEU A 163 8.75 -3.64 -22.03
CA LEU A 163 8.92 -5.09 -22.00
C LEU A 163 7.94 -5.75 -21.03
N VAL A 164 7.78 -5.22 -19.80
CA VAL A 164 6.85 -5.79 -18.81
C VAL A 164 5.42 -5.76 -19.32
N LEU A 165 4.94 -4.62 -19.84
CA LEU A 165 3.59 -4.47 -20.39
C LEU A 165 3.34 -5.41 -21.58
N GLN A 166 4.35 -5.61 -22.43
CA GLN A 166 4.30 -6.56 -23.53
C GLN A 166 4.14 -8.00 -23.01
N LYS A 167 4.98 -8.42 -22.04
CA LYS A 167 5.00 -9.79 -21.53
C LYS A 167 3.72 -10.17 -20.77
N ILE A 168 3.12 -9.22 -20.07
CA ILE A 168 1.82 -9.42 -19.39
C ILE A 168 0.62 -9.16 -20.31
N LYS A 169 0.86 -8.92 -21.62
CA LYS A 169 -0.18 -8.66 -22.63
C LYS A 169 -1.16 -7.55 -22.22
N TYR A 170 -0.65 -6.45 -21.63
CA TYR A 170 -1.49 -5.38 -21.06
C TYR A 170 -2.63 -4.93 -21.98
N HIS A 171 -2.37 -4.85 -23.28
CA HIS A 171 -3.32 -4.38 -24.29
C HIS A 171 -4.60 -5.23 -24.39
N GLU A 172 -4.56 -6.51 -24.01
CA GLU A 172 -5.72 -7.41 -23.98
C GLU A 172 -6.66 -7.14 -22.79
N HIS A 173 -6.15 -6.43 -21.77
CA HIS A 173 -6.82 -6.25 -20.50
C HIS A 173 -7.20 -4.80 -20.22
N GLN A 174 -6.36 -3.84 -20.65
CA GLN A 174 -6.64 -2.41 -20.53
C GLN A 174 -6.99 -1.97 -19.10
N TRP A 175 -6.35 -2.58 -18.09
CA TRP A 175 -6.58 -2.23 -16.69
C TRP A 175 -6.32 -0.76 -16.44
N LEU A 176 -7.07 -0.19 -15.50
CA LEU A 176 -6.67 1.07 -14.89
C LEU A 176 -5.30 0.91 -14.21
N ILE A 177 -4.51 1.97 -14.17
CA ILE A 177 -3.15 1.96 -13.65
C ILE A 177 -3.05 3.00 -12.54
N CYS A 178 -2.64 2.58 -11.35
CA CYS A 178 -2.42 3.46 -10.21
C CYS A 178 -0.97 3.25 -9.74
N VAL A 179 -0.11 4.25 -9.96
CA VAL A 179 1.34 4.15 -9.71
C VAL A 179 1.90 5.51 -9.29
N ASP A 180 3.10 5.53 -8.69
CA ASP A 180 3.79 6.78 -8.41
C ASP A 180 3.92 7.64 -9.67
N LEU A 181 3.86 8.97 -9.49
CA LEU A 181 3.94 9.93 -10.59
C LEU A 181 5.24 9.80 -11.41
N LYS A 182 6.31 9.28 -10.82
CA LYS A 182 7.53 8.96 -11.56
C LYS A 182 7.28 7.87 -12.60
N MET A 183 6.54 6.81 -12.24
CA MET A 183 6.17 5.71 -13.12
C MET A 183 5.23 6.18 -14.25
N VAL A 184 4.34 7.12 -13.96
CA VAL A 184 3.48 7.77 -14.99
C VAL A 184 4.32 8.37 -16.11
N ASN A 185 5.49 8.95 -15.81
CA ASN A 185 6.35 9.49 -16.86
C ASN A 185 6.83 8.39 -17.82
N PHE A 186 7.19 7.20 -17.34
CA PHE A 186 7.59 6.11 -18.23
C PHE A 186 6.41 5.58 -19.04
N LEU A 187 5.24 5.44 -18.41
CA LEU A 187 4.03 4.96 -19.07
C LEU A 187 3.55 5.90 -20.19
N LEU A 188 3.71 7.21 -20.02
CA LEU A 188 3.29 8.22 -20.99
C LEU A 188 4.46 8.81 -21.78
N GLY A 189 5.63 8.18 -21.74
CA GLY A 189 6.82 8.59 -22.50
C GLY A 189 7.37 9.98 -22.16
N GLN A 190 7.01 10.54 -20.99
CA GLN A 190 7.52 11.82 -20.51
C GLN A 190 8.91 11.70 -19.90
N GLN A 191 9.65 12.80 -20.00
CA GLN A 191 10.93 12.97 -19.34
C GLN A 191 10.74 13.01 -17.82
N SER A 192 11.55 12.24 -17.10
CA SER A 192 11.58 12.26 -15.63
C SER A 192 12.44 13.41 -15.08
N GLY A 193 12.30 13.71 -13.80
CA GLY A 193 13.07 14.75 -13.10
C GLY A 193 12.37 16.11 -13.05
N TYR A 194 13.14 17.19 -12.86
CA TYR A 194 12.59 18.55 -12.75
C TYR A 194 12.36 19.18 -14.13
N THR A 195 11.25 18.78 -14.75
CA THR A 195 10.84 19.22 -16.09
C THR A 195 9.94 20.45 -16.05
N LYS A 196 9.86 21.19 -17.17
CA LYS A 196 9.03 22.40 -17.27
C LYS A 196 7.55 22.05 -17.24
N TYR A 197 7.13 21.01 -17.97
CA TYR A 197 5.72 20.59 -18.06
C TYR A 197 5.51 19.15 -17.52
N PRO A 198 5.58 18.95 -16.19
CA PRO A 198 5.46 17.62 -15.59
C PRO A 198 4.02 17.09 -15.53
N CYS A 199 3.00 17.94 -15.69
CA CYS A 199 1.61 17.51 -15.73
C CYS A 199 1.31 16.83 -17.07
N PHE A 200 0.68 15.65 -17.02
CA PHE A 200 0.27 14.90 -18.21
C PHE A 200 -1.13 15.30 -18.71
N LEU A 201 -1.85 16.15 -17.96
CA LEU A 201 -3.19 16.62 -18.28
C LEU A 201 -3.17 18.04 -18.88
N CYS A 202 -2.25 18.89 -18.42
CA CYS A 202 -2.13 20.27 -18.89
C CYS A 202 -0.66 20.71 -19.01
N LEU A 203 -0.45 21.89 -19.58
CA LEU A 203 0.85 22.53 -19.74
C LEU A 203 1.18 23.44 -18.55
N TRP A 204 1.01 22.91 -17.33
CA TRP A 204 1.42 23.56 -16.09
C TRP A 204 2.93 23.77 -16.08
N ASP A 205 3.38 25.02 -16.01
CA ASP A 205 4.79 25.38 -15.98
C ASP A 205 5.32 25.30 -14.53
N SER A 206 6.02 24.23 -14.21
CA SER A 206 6.57 23.99 -12.86
C SER A 206 7.62 25.02 -12.42
N ARG A 207 8.11 25.85 -13.34
CA ARG A 207 9.11 26.88 -13.10
C ARG A 207 8.49 28.25 -12.84
N ASP A 208 7.21 28.43 -13.17
CA ASP A 208 6.47 29.69 -13.00
C ASP A 208 5.91 29.88 -11.57
N LYS A 209 6.82 29.98 -10.60
CA LYS A 209 6.46 30.09 -9.17
C LYS A 209 5.56 31.29 -8.85
N THR A 210 5.61 32.33 -9.67
CA THR A 210 4.82 33.56 -9.48
C THR A 210 3.33 33.36 -9.76
N HIS A 211 2.97 32.51 -10.72
CA HIS A 211 1.57 32.33 -11.12
C HIS A 211 0.92 31.08 -10.54
N HIS A 212 1.68 30.17 -9.90
CA HIS A 212 1.16 28.90 -9.38
C HIS A 212 -0.09 29.01 -8.49
N TRP A 213 -0.19 30.07 -7.69
CA TRP A 213 -1.33 30.28 -6.76
C TRP A 213 -2.34 31.32 -7.24
N VAL A 214 -2.18 31.83 -8.47
CA VAL A 214 -3.01 32.90 -9.06
C VAL A 214 -3.71 32.39 -10.31
N ARG A 215 -3.00 31.64 -11.15
CA ARG A 215 -3.50 31.07 -12.39
C ARG A 215 -4.14 29.71 -12.14
N LYS A 216 -5.44 29.63 -12.38
CA LYS A 216 -6.21 28.38 -12.34
C LYS A 216 -6.18 27.63 -13.69
N ASP A 217 -6.31 28.36 -14.79
CA ASP A 217 -6.45 27.76 -16.12
C ASP A 217 -5.10 27.64 -16.83
N TRP A 218 -4.58 26.41 -16.86
CA TRP A 218 -3.40 26.06 -17.65
C TRP A 218 -3.84 25.45 -18.99
N PRO A 219 -3.12 25.69 -20.10
CA PRO A 219 -3.52 25.16 -21.40
C PRO A 219 -3.57 23.64 -21.33
N LEU A 220 -4.61 23.03 -21.90
CA LEU A 220 -4.73 21.58 -21.93
C LEU A 220 -3.57 20.96 -22.72
N ARG A 221 -3.14 19.77 -22.28
CA ARG A 221 -2.23 18.97 -23.06
C ARG A 221 -3.07 18.10 -23.99
N GLU A 222 -3.24 18.53 -25.23
CA GLU A 222 -4.07 17.79 -26.20
C GLU A 222 -3.43 16.44 -26.56
N ASN A 223 -2.15 16.48 -26.97
CA ASN A 223 -1.40 15.32 -27.44
C ASN A 223 -0.13 15.06 -26.61
N MET A 224 0.38 13.84 -26.74
CA MET A 224 1.65 13.37 -26.20
C MET A 224 2.69 13.22 -27.33
N ASP A 225 2.90 14.27 -28.13
CA ASP A 225 3.77 14.23 -29.31
C ASP A 225 5.25 14.18 -28.91
N VAL A 226 5.99 13.19 -29.43
CA VAL A 226 7.41 12.98 -29.13
C VAL A 226 8.24 14.18 -29.59
N GLY A 227 9.10 14.69 -28.70
CA GLY A 227 9.94 15.86 -28.95
C GLY A 227 9.33 17.17 -28.45
N GLU A 228 8.05 17.19 -28.05
CA GLU A 228 7.37 18.37 -27.53
C GLU A 228 7.13 18.31 -26.02
N LYS A 229 7.17 19.47 -25.35
CA LYS A 229 6.61 19.67 -23.99
C LYS A 229 6.97 18.55 -22.99
N ASN A 230 8.25 18.15 -23.01
CA ASN A 230 8.84 17.11 -22.17
C ASN A 230 8.44 15.66 -22.49
N VAL A 231 7.87 15.37 -23.66
CA VAL A 231 7.65 14.01 -24.16
C VAL A 231 8.87 13.57 -24.96
N ILE A 232 9.43 12.41 -24.63
CA ILE A 232 10.68 11.88 -25.20
C ILE A 232 10.54 10.47 -25.78
N ASN A 233 9.44 9.77 -25.49
CA ASN A 233 9.08 8.49 -26.09
C ASN A 233 7.57 8.46 -26.35
N ASP A 234 7.11 7.50 -27.14
CA ASP A 234 5.68 7.23 -27.31
C ASP A 234 5.04 6.80 -25.97
N ALA A 235 3.73 7.01 -25.85
CA ALA A 235 2.99 6.49 -24.71
C ALA A 235 2.83 4.96 -24.83
N LEU A 236 3.12 4.25 -23.74
CA LEU A 236 2.95 2.79 -23.65
C LEU A 236 1.50 2.39 -23.36
N VAL A 237 0.72 3.33 -22.82
CA VAL A 237 -0.67 3.14 -22.39
C VAL A 237 -1.48 4.40 -22.68
N GLU A 238 -2.80 4.24 -22.78
CA GLU A 238 -3.71 5.38 -22.90
C GLU A 238 -3.68 6.23 -21.63
N ARG A 239 -3.66 7.55 -21.81
CA ARG A 239 -3.60 8.51 -20.69
C ARG A 239 -4.79 8.36 -19.74
N GLU A 240 -5.95 8.00 -20.29
CA GLU A 240 -7.22 7.85 -19.60
C GLU A 240 -7.22 6.64 -18.65
N LYS A 241 -6.27 5.71 -18.84
CA LYS A 241 -6.06 4.57 -17.94
C LYS A 241 -5.29 4.93 -16.68
N ILE A 242 -4.66 6.10 -16.60
CA ILE A 242 -3.90 6.54 -15.42
C ILE A 242 -4.84 7.12 -14.36
N ILE A 243 -4.77 6.56 -13.16
CA ILE A 243 -5.43 7.07 -11.94
C ILE A 243 -4.42 7.90 -11.15
N LEU A 244 -4.89 9.03 -10.60
CA LEU A 244 -4.08 9.84 -9.70
C LEU A 244 -3.85 9.13 -8.35
N PRO A 245 -2.60 8.97 -7.91
CA PRO A 245 -2.23 8.09 -6.80
C PRO A 245 -2.52 8.71 -5.41
N PRO A 246 -3.62 8.32 -4.71
CA PRO A 246 -4.08 9.06 -3.53
C PRO A 246 -3.06 9.03 -2.37
N LEU A 247 -2.35 7.91 -2.22
CA LEU A 247 -1.29 7.77 -1.22
C LEU A 247 -0.15 8.74 -1.53
N HIS A 248 0.32 8.77 -2.77
CA HIS A 248 1.42 9.65 -3.16
C HIS A 248 1.02 11.13 -3.06
N ILE A 249 -0.23 11.50 -3.35
CA ILE A 249 -0.76 12.86 -3.11
C ILE A 249 -0.66 13.22 -1.62
N LYS A 250 -1.18 12.36 -0.73
CA LYS A 250 -1.09 12.55 0.74
C LYS A 250 0.35 12.75 1.22
N LEU A 251 1.28 11.91 0.77
CA LEU A 251 2.71 12.06 1.10
C LEU A 251 3.29 13.38 0.56
N GLY A 252 2.85 13.82 -0.62
CA GLY A 252 3.26 15.09 -1.21
C GLY A 252 2.78 16.32 -0.44
N LEU A 253 1.54 16.27 0.08
CA LEU A 253 0.98 17.33 0.91
C LEU A 253 1.74 17.47 2.23
N MET A 254 1.96 16.35 2.93
CA MET A 254 2.77 16.34 4.17
C MET A 254 4.16 16.92 3.92
N LYS A 255 4.78 16.55 2.80
CA LYS A 255 6.07 17.09 2.39
C LYS A 255 6.05 18.61 2.24
N GLN A 256 5.02 19.18 1.60
CA GLN A 256 4.94 20.64 1.46
C GLN A 256 4.69 21.34 2.80
N PHE A 257 3.79 20.79 3.63
CA PHE A 257 3.53 21.30 4.98
C PHE A 257 4.82 21.41 5.78
N VAL A 258 5.56 20.31 5.96
CA VAL A 258 6.80 20.30 6.75
C VAL A 258 7.88 21.19 6.16
N LYS A 259 7.97 21.27 4.82
CA LYS A 259 8.94 22.17 4.17
C LYS A 259 8.64 23.64 4.44
N ALA A 260 7.37 24.03 4.59
CA ALA A 260 6.97 25.40 4.85
C ALA A 260 7.10 25.83 6.33
N LEU A 261 7.11 24.88 7.27
CA LEU A 261 7.29 25.18 8.70
C LEU A 261 8.58 25.96 8.99
N ASP A 262 8.57 26.78 10.03
CA ASP A 262 9.78 27.34 10.60
C ASP A 262 10.68 26.20 11.14
N LYS A 263 11.93 26.15 10.69
CA LYS A 263 12.86 25.05 11.03
C LYS A 263 13.42 25.17 12.44
N ASP A 264 13.33 26.36 13.03
CA ASP A 264 13.70 26.62 14.42
C ASP A 264 12.44 26.81 15.30
N GLY A 265 11.25 26.61 14.73
CA GLY A 265 9.97 26.77 15.39
C GLY A 265 9.52 25.54 16.19
N PRO A 266 8.61 25.74 17.18
CA PRO A 266 8.16 24.68 18.09
C PRO A 266 7.47 23.52 17.37
N CYS A 267 6.75 23.79 16.28
CA CYS A 267 6.10 22.74 15.49
C CYS A 267 7.11 21.79 14.86
N PHE A 268 8.16 22.32 14.22
CA PHE A 268 9.18 21.49 13.59
C PHE A 268 10.02 20.73 14.63
N GLU A 269 10.36 21.37 15.75
CA GLU A 269 11.04 20.74 16.88
C GLU A 269 10.22 19.56 17.44
N TYR A 270 8.91 19.75 17.62
CA TYR A 270 8.02 18.70 18.12
C TYR A 270 8.03 17.47 17.20
N ILE A 271 7.98 17.66 15.88
CA ILE A 271 8.06 16.55 14.92
C ILE A 271 9.39 15.79 15.11
N GLY A 272 10.50 16.51 15.29
CA GLY A 272 11.81 15.91 15.53
C GLY A 272 11.85 15.06 16.80
N VAL A 273 11.27 15.56 17.90
CA VAL A 273 11.17 14.81 19.17
C VAL A 273 10.25 13.60 19.04
N LYS A 274 9.13 13.73 18.31
CA LYS A 274 8.16 12.65 18.15
C LYS A 274 8.66 11.54 17.22
N MET A 275 9.55 11.88 16.29
CA MET A 275 10.07 10.99 15.26
C MET A 275 11.60 10.83 15.36
N PRO A 276 12.14 10.34 16.49
CA PRO A 276 13.59 10.24 16.69
C PRO A 276 14.28 9.30 15.69
N GLN A 277 13.53 8.42 15.03
CA GLN A 277 14.01 7.53 13.98
C GLN A 277 14.26 8.24 12.63
N LEU A 278 13.75 9.46 12.45
CA LEU A 278 13.96 10.24 11.24
C LEU A 278 15.21 11.12 11.40
N SER A 279 16.16 10.97 10.49
CA SER A 279 17.30 11.89 10.36
C SER A 279 16.82 13.32 10.10
N THR A 280 17.57 14.32 10.56
CA THR A 280 17.32 15.74 10.32
C THR A 280 17.10 16.07 8.84
N GLU A 281 17.83 15.43 7.93
CA GLU A 281 17.71 15.64 6.48
C GLU A 281 16.34 15.18 5.96
N LYS A 282 15.86 14.01 6.41
CA LYS A 282 14.53 13.49 6.08
C LYS A 282 13.43 14.40 6.61
N LEU A 283 13.56 14.87 7.85
CA LEU A 283 12.63 15.82 8.46
C LEU A 283 12.58 17.12 7.67
N LYS A 284 13.73 17.77 7.42
CA LYS A 284 13.81 19.00 6.61
C LYS A 284 13.28 18.82 5.20
N ALA A 285 13.47 17.63 4.62
CA ALA A 285 12.96 17.29 3.30
C ALA A 285 11.47 16.93 3.27
N GLY A 286 10.82 16.80 4.42
CA GLY A 286 9.42 16.41 4.54
C GLY A 286 9.16 14.96 4.12
N ILE A 287 10.10 14.05 4.38
CA ILE A 287 10.01 12.63 3.97
C ILE A 287 9.38 11.83 5.11
N PHE A 288 8.11 11.48 4.93
CA PHE A 288 7.31 10.67 5.85
C PHE A 288 6.68 9.49 5.12
N ASP A 289 6.42 8.41 5.85
CA ASP A 289 5.57 7.31 5.40
C ASP A 289 4.12 7.46 5.92
N GLY A 290 3.22 6.62 5.42
CA GLY A 290 1.81 6.61 5.83
C GLY A 290 1.61 6.43 7.35
N PRO A 291 2.24 5.43 7.98
CA PRO A 291 2.19 5.25 9.44
C PRO A 291 2.61 6.47 10.25
N GLN A 292 3.72 7.13 9.90
CA GLN A 292 4.22 8.32 10.60
C GLN A 292 3.23 9.50 10.50
N ILE A 293 2.63 9.72 9.33
CA ILE A 293 1.59 10.75 9.16
C ILE A 293 0.38 10.43 10.06
N ARG A 294 -0.08 9.17 10.06
CA ARG A 294 -1.22 8.76 10.92
C ARG A 294 -0.90 8.94 12.41
N GLN A 295 0.35 8.70 12.82
CA GLN A 295 0.78 8.92 14.20
C GLN A 295 0.67 10.40 14.61
N LEU A 296 1.08 11.33 13.74
CA LEU A 296 0.94 12.78 13.98
C LEU A 296 -0.52 13.23 13.97
N ILE A 297 -1.34 12.72 13.04
CA ILE A 297 -2.78 13.04 12.99
C ILE A 297 -3.49 12.64 14.28
N LYS A 298 -3.12 11.49 14.86
CA LYS A 298 -3.71 10.98 16.11
C LYS A 298 -3.15 11.64 17.37
N ASP A 299 -2.15 12.51 17.27
CA ASP A 299 -1.51 13.12 18.42
C ASP A 299 -2.10 14.50 18.72
N PRO A 300 -2.98 14.64 19.73
CA PRO A 300 -3.58 15.94 20.05
C PRO A 300 -2.53 16.94 20.57
N ALA A 301 -1.42 16.46 21.16
CA ALA A 301 -0.37 17.35 21.65
C ALA A 301 0.43 18.00 20.51
N PHE A 302 0.42 17.42 19.31
CA PHE A 302 1.08 18.02 18.15
C PHE A 302 0.45 19.37 17.78
N ILE A 303 -0.88 19.50 17.86
CA ILE A 303 -1.60 20.75 17.57
C ILE A 303 -1.17 21.88 18.51
N ASN A 304 -0.82 21.55 19.75
CA ASN A 304 -0.39 22.53 20.75
C ASN A 304 1.01 23.13 20.44
N SER A 305 1.79 22.47 19.59
CA SER A 305 3.10 22.99 19.14
C SER A 305 3.00 24.04 18.04
N MET A 306 1.81 24.23 17.46
CA MET A 306 1.62 25.04 16.25
C MET A 306 1.16 26.46 16.55
N ASN A 307 1.70 27.43 15.80
CA ASN A 307 1.10 28.76 15.70
C ASN A 307 -0.22 28.72 14.90
N GLU A 308 -0.91 29.86 14.80
CA GLU A 308 -2.23 29.93 14.15
C GLU A 308 -2.21 29.49 12.67
N VAL A 309 -1.23 29.97 11.90
CA VAL A 309 -1.11 29.67 10.46
C VAL A 309 -0.75 28.19 10.22
N GLU A 310 0.19 27.65 11.01
CA GLU A 310 0.55 26.24 10.98
C GLU A 310 -0.63 25.34 11.34
N ARG A 311 -1.39 25.73 12.36
CA ARG A 311 -2.57 24.99 12.83
C ARG A 311 -3.67 24.96 11.78
N GLU A 312 -3.96 26.09 11.14
CA GLU A 312 -4.97 26.15 10.08
C GLU A 312 -4.59 25.26 8.89
N ALA A 313 -3.33 25.30 8.47
CA ALA A 313 -2.80 24.44 7.42
C ALA A 313 -2.83 22.96 7.81
N TRP A 314 -2.46 22.62 9.05
CA TRP A 314 -2.50 21.24 9.55
C TRP A 314 -3.92 20.70 9.62
N THR A 315 -4.84 21.44 10.24
CA THR A 315 -6.24 21.02 10.39
C THR A 315 -6.93 20.86 9.03
N SER A 316 -6.68 21.75 8.09
CA SER A 316 -7.23 21.62 6.73
C SER A 316 -6.59 20.47 5.95
N PHE A 317 -5.29 20.20 6.12
CA PHE A 317 -4.65 18.99 5.60
C PHE A 317 -5.28 17.71 6.16
N VAL A 318 -5.46 17.62 7.49
CA VAL A 318 -6.11 16.48 8.14
C VAL A 318 -7.52 16.27 7.58
N ALA A 319 -8.29 17.35 7.43
CA ALA A 319 -9.63 17.29 6.84
C ALA A 319 -9.63 16.70 5.42
N VAL A 320 -8.66 17.08 4.57
CA VAL A 320 -8.50 16.49 3.23
C VAL A 320 -8.12 15.01 3.30
N VAL A 321 -7.24 14.62 4.24
CA VAL A 321 -6.86 13.21 4.41
C VAL A 321 -8.04 12.34 4.82
N GLU A 322 -8.90 12.84 5.70
CA GLU A 322 -10.03 12.08 6.24
C GLU A 322 -11.25 12.08 5.32
N ASN A 323 -11.55 13.21 4.68
CA ASN A 323 -12.80 13.45 3.96
C ASN A 323 -12.67 13.46 2.44
N PHE A 324 -11.45 13.32 1.91
CA PHE A 324 -11.22 13.21 0.46
C PHE A 324 -10.29 12.05 0.13
N LEU A 325 -9.04 12.06 0.62
CA LEU A 325 -8.05 11.00 0.35
C LEU A 325 -8.25 9.73 1.20
N GLY A 326 -9.32 9.71 2.00
CA GLY A 326 -9.66 8.62 2.92
C GLY A 326 -10.52 7.54 2.26
N LYS A 327 -11.20 6.75 3.10
CA LYS A 327 -12.12 5.70 2.63
C LYS A 327 -13.39 6.28 2.01
N HIS A 328 -13.81 7.44 2.49
CA HIS A 328 -15.02 8.12 2.05
C HIS A 328 -14.67 9.48 1.47
N LYS A 329 -15.31 9.82 0.36
CA LYS A 329 -15.24 11.14 -0.27
C LYS A 329 -16.48 11.92 0.17
N ALA A 330 -16.29 12.96 0.97
CA ALA A 330 -17.38 13.80 1.46
C ALA A 330 -18.04 14.56 0.30
N GLU A 331 -19.33 14.87 0.40
CA GLU A 331 -20.04 15.61 -0.65
C GLU A 331 -19.44 17.00 -0.88
N ASN A 332 -19.01 17.67 0.20
CA ASN A 332 -18.38 18.99 0.16
C ASN A 332 -16.84 18.93 -0.01
N TYR A 333 -16.28 17.84 -0.52
CA TYR A 333 -14.82 17.67 -0.67
C TYR A 333 -14.13 18.81 -1.42
N VAL A 334 -14.81 19.44 -2.39
CA VAL A 334 -14.28 20.58 -3.15
C VAL A 334 -13.97 21.76 -2.24
N GLU A 335 -14.87 22.07 -1.30
CA GLU A 335 -14.67 23.14 -0.30
C GLU A 335 -13.53 22.79 0.66
N ILE A 336 -13.48 21.53 1.11
CA ILE A 336 -12.43 21.02 2.01
C ILE A 336 -11.04 21.17 1.35
N VAL A 337 -10.92 20.76 0.07
CA VAL A 337 -9.67 20.88 -0.69
C VAL A 337 -9.31 22.34 -0.92
N ASN A 338 -10.26 23.19 -1.31
CA ASN A 338 -10.01 24.62 -1.51
C ASN A 338 -9.57 25.34 -0.23
N LYS A 339 -10.15 25.00 0.92
CA LYS A 339 -9.72 25.50 2.22
C LYS A 339 -8.25 25.13 2.48
N MET A 340 -7.89 23.87 2.28
CA MET A 340 -6.52 23.39 2.45
C MET A 340 -5.53 24.09 1.50
N LEU A 341 -5.89 24.29 0.23
CA LEU A 341 -5.07 25.01 -0.73
C LEU A 341 -4.81 26.46 -0.29
N ASN A 342 -5.82 27.14 0.23
CA ASN A 342 -5.68 28.50 0.77
C ASN A 342 -4.79 28.53 2.01
N SER A 343 -5.01 27.64 2.99
CA SER A 343 -4.17 27.59 4.19
C SER A 343 -2.72 27.20 3.86
N PHE A 344 -2.50 26.32 2.88
CA PHE A 344 -1.15 25.98 2.38
C PHE A 344 -0.47 27.18 1.72
N LYS A 345 -1.21 27.96 0.91
CA LYS A 345 -0.70 29.21 0.33
C LYS A 345 -0.29 30.19 1.43
N SER A 346 -1.13 30.38 2.46
CA SER A 346 -0.85 31.26 3.60
C SER A 346 0.36 30.83 4.42
N LEU A 347 0.54 29.51 4.61
CA LEU A 347 1.72 28.95 5.27
C LEU A 347 3.02 29.13 4.45
N GLY A 348 2.92 29.45 3.16
CA GLY A 348 4.07 29.56 2.27
C GLY A 348 4.50 28.24 1.63
N CYS A 349 3.60 27.26 1.54
CA CYS A 349 3.86 26.03 0.80
C CYS A 349 4.14 26.32 -0.68
N ASN A 350 5.07 25.56 -1.27
CA ASN A 350 5.26 25.59 -2.72
C ASN A 350 4.18 24.74 -3.41
N MET A 351 3.69 25.19 -4.57
CA MET A 351 2.81 24.40 -5.42
C MET A 351 3.62 23.28 -6.08
N SER A 352 3.66 22.11 -5.45
CA SER A 352 4.22 20.91 -6.08
C SER A 352 3.24 20.33 -7.09
N ILE A 353 3.71 19.46 -8.00
CA ILE A 353 2.85 18.74 -8.95
C ILE A 353 1.64 18.04 -8.28
N LYS A 354 1.84 17.54 -7.05
CA LYS A 354 0.80 16.87 -6.26
C LYS A 354 -0.24 17.84 -5.71
N VAL A 355 0.18 19.06 -5.34
CA VAL A 355 -0.74 20.14 -4.93
C VAL A 355 -1.46 20.67 -6.17
N HIS A 356 -0.78 20.81 -7.30
CA HIS A 356 -1.37 21.22 -8.57
C HIS A 356 -2.49 20.28 -9.04
N TYR A 357 -2.34 18.96 -8.90
CA TYR A 357 -3.43 18.03 -9.24
C TYR A 357 -4.69 18.29 -8.40
N LEU A 358 -4.56 18.69 -7.14
CA LEU A 358 -5.72 19.06 -6.31
C LEU A 358 -6.29 20.43 -6.69
N ASP A 359 -5.44 21.35 -7.12
CA ASP A 359 -5.84 22.71 -7.48
C ASP A 359 -6.54 22.79 -8.84
N SER A 360 -6.09 22.00 -9.84
CA SER A 360 -6.51 22.15 -11.23
C SER A 360 -7.14 20.90 -11.85
N HIS A 361 -7.04 19.73 -11.19
CA HIS A 361 -7.48 18.44 -11.75
C HIS A 361 -8.24 17.59 -10.72
N LEU A 362 -8.99 18.26 -9.85
CA LEU A 362 -9.74 17.62 -8.77
C LEU A 362 -10.82 16.64 -9.29
N ASP A 363 -11.35 16.92 -10.48
CA ASP A 363 -12.32 16.12 -11.24
C ASP A 363 -11.75 14.78 -11.74
N ARG A 364 -10.42 14.65 -11.81
CA ARG A 364 -9.74 13.44 -12.29
C ARG A 364 -9.54 12.38 -11.21
N PHE A 365 -9.86 12.69 -9.95
CA PHE A 365 -9.81 11.72 -8.86
C PHE A 365 -11.06 10.82 -8.89
N PRO A 366 -10.92 9.48 -8.78
CA PRO A 366 -12.06 8.57 -8.75
C PRO A 366 -13.00 8.88 -7.57
N GLU A 367 -14.24 8.43 -7.67
CA GLU A 367 -15.24 8.64 -6.61
C GLU A 367 -14.84 7.97 -5.29
N ASN A 368 -14.25 6.78 -5.37
CA ASN A 368 -13.82 6.00 -4.21
C ASN A 368 -12.29 5.85 -4.15
N LEU A 369 -11.64 6.86 -3.57
CA LEU A 369 -10.19 6.92 -3.43
C LEU A 369 -9.62 5.87 -2.47
N GLY A 370 -10.40 5.48 -1.46
CA GLY A 370 -10.05 4.44 -0.51
C GLY A 370 -9.84 3.09 -1.20
N ASP A 371 -10.75 2.71 -2.09
CA ASP A 371 -10.73 1.41 -2.78
C ASP A 371 -9.68 1.35 -3.90
N MET A 372 -9.34 2.50 -4.49
CA MET A 372 -8.35 2.64 -5.56
C MET A 372 -6.95 3.02 -5.05
N SER A 373 -6.76 3.14 -3.74
CA SER A 373 -5.48 3.45 -3.11
C SER A 373 -4.43 2.36 -3.34
N GLU A 374 -3.16 2.78 -3.40
CA GLU A 374 -1.99 1.93 -3.64
C GLU A 374 -1.46 1.26 -2.36
N GLU A 375 -2.08 1.50 -1.21
CA GLU A 375 -1.67 0.88 0.07
C GLU A 375 -1.62 -0.66 0.00
N GLN A 376 -2.43 -1.28 -0.87
CA GLN A 376 -2.37 -2.72 -1.11
C GLN A 376 -1.12 -3.12 -1.92
N GLY A 377 -0.69 -2.31 -2.88
CA GLY A 377 0.57 -2.50 -3.60
C GLY A 377 1.78 -2.35 -2.68
N GLU A 378 1.75 -1.39 -1.76
CA GLU A 378 2.82 -1.22 -0.78
C GLU A 378 2.91 -2.37 0.23
N ARG A 379 1.77 -2.97 0.63
CA ARG A 379 1.77 -4.20 1.44
C ARG A 379 2.37 -5.38 0.70
N PHE A 380 2.07 -5.51 -0.59
CA PHE A 380 2.67 -6.56 -1.43
C PHE A 380 4.21 -6.53 -1.38
N HIS A 381 4.84 -5.35 -1.27
CA HIS A 381 6.30 -5.25 -1.11
C HIS A 381 6.83 -5.96 0.14
N GLN A 382 6.06 -5.94 1.22
CA GLN A 382 6.42 -6.63 2.46
C GLN A 382 6.24 -8.14 2.29
N ASP A 383 5.11 -8.57 1.72
CA ASP A 383 4.81 -9.99 1.54
C ASP A 383 5.79 -10.67 0.58
N ILE A 384 6.09 -10.02 -0.55
CA ILE A 384 7.00 -10.59 -1.54
C ILE A 384 8.44 -10.60 -1.02
N LYS A 385 8.83 -9.67 -0.13
CA LYS A 385 10.15 -9.69 0.51
C LYS A 385 10.34 -10.95 1.35
N ILE A 386 9.29 -11.38 2.07
CA ILE A 386 9.31 -12.65 2.81
C ILE A 386 9.57 -13.82 1.85
N MET A 387 8.99 -13.80 0.64
CA MET A 387 9.26 -14.82 -0.37
C MET A 387 10.67 -14.72 -0.95
N GLU A 388 11.16 -13.51 -1.25
CA GLU A 388 12.52 -13.27 -1.72
C GLU A 388 13.56 -13.83 -0.73
N ASP A 389 13.34 -13.64 0.58
CA ASP A 389 14.18 -14.16 1.66
C ASP A 389 14.13 -15.69 1.74
N ARG A 390 12.94 -16.30 1.60
CA ARG A 390 12.75 -17.76 1.60
C ARG A 390 13.46 -18.44 0.43
N TYR A 391 13.48 -17.79 -0.73
CA TYR A 391 14.05 -18.35 -1.95
C TYR A 391 15.55 -18.05 -2.14
N GLN A 392 16.13 -17.20 -1.28
CA GLN A 392 17.58 -16.97 -1.17
C GLN A 392 18.26 -16.67 -2.52
N GLY A 393 17.64 -15.82 -3.34
CA GLY A 393 18.17 -15.44 -4.66
C GLY A 393 17.69 -16.31 -5.83
N ARG A 394 16.93 -17.38 -5.57
CA ARG A 394 16.19 -18.13 -6.60
C ARG A 394 14.84 -17.47 -6.90
N TRP A 395 14.91 -16.26 -7.43
CA TRP A 395 13.74 -15.47 -7.80
C TRP A 395 13.25 -15.88 -9.20
N ASP A 396 12.71 -17.09 -9.28
CA ASP A 396 12.26 -17.75 -10.51
C ASP A 396 10.73 -17.95 -10.54
N ILE A 397 10.25 -18.70 -11.54
CA ILE A 397 8.83 -19.05 -11.66
C ILE A 397 8.27 -19.78 -10.42
N HIS A 398 9.10 -20.53 -9.67
CA HIS A 398 8.63 -21.25 -8.49
C HIS A 398 8.32 -20.30 -7.34
N MET A 399 9.09 -19.24 -7.16
CA MET A 399 8.81 -18.23 -6.13
C MET A 399 7.46 -17.54 -6.39
N MET A 400 7.22 -17.13 -7.64
CA MET A 400 5.98 -16.47 -8.04
C MET A 400 4.76 -17.40 -7.90
N ALA A 401 4.90 -18.63 -8.38
CA ALA A 401 3.87 -19.67 -8.26
C ALA A 401 3.56 -20.01 -6.79
N ASP A 402 4.57 -20.08 -5.92
CA ASP A 402 4.41 -20.37 -4.49
C ASP A 402 3.74 -19.21 -3.75
N TYR A 403 4.00 -17.96 -4.18
CA TYR A 403 3.25 -16.81 -3.68
C TYR A 403 1.76 -16.93 -4.02
N CYS A 404 1.41 -17.22 -5.28
CA CYS A 404 0.01 -17.44 -5.68
C CYS A 404 -0.65 -18.58 -4.90
N TRP A 405 0.06 -19.70 -4.67
CA TRP A 405 -0.44 -20.80 -3.84
C TRP A 405 -0.73 -20.36 -2.39
N SER A 406 0.07 -19.45 -1.83
CA SER A 406 -0.12 -18.94 -0.48
C SER A 406 -1.38 -18.07 -0.32
N LEU A 407 -1.90 -17.52 -1.43
CA LEU A 407 -3.12 -16.73 -1.45
C LEU A 407 -4.39 -17.58 -1.55
N LYS A 408 -4.34 -18.69 -2.31
CA LYS A 408 -5.49 -19.56 -2.58
C LYS A 408 -6.01 -20.21 -1.30
N ARG A 409 -7.33 -20.26 -1.09
CA ARG A 409 -7.97 -21.00 0.02
C ARG A 409 -8.67 -22.23 -0.52
N ASP A 410 -8.53 -23.35 0.19
CA ASP A 410 -9.07 -24.63 -0.26
C ASP A 410 -10.43 -24.96 0.39
N SER A 411 -10.76 -24.36 1.54
CA SER A 411 -12.04 -24.54 2.23
C SER A 411 -13.07 -23.43 1.93
N ILE A 412 -14.33 -23.84 1.70
CA ILE A 412 -15.45 -22.95 1.29
C ILE A 412 -15.81 -21.91 2.37
N LEU A 413 -15.53 -22.20 3.65
CA LEU A 413 -15.81 -21.28 4.77
C LEU A 413 -15.05 -19.95 4.68
N ASN A 414 -13.99 -19.85 3.86
CA ASN A 414 -13.17 -18.66 3.70
C ASN A 414 -12.99 -18.25 2.23
N ALA A 415 -13.93 -18.61 1.34
CA ALA A 415 -13.83 -18.39 -0.10
C ALA A 415 -14.03 -16.92 -0.54
N TYR A 416 -13.28 -15.99 0.05
CA TYR A 416 -12.89 -14.72 -0.54
C TYR A 416 -11.50 -14.40 0.02
N PHE A 417 -10.49 -14.40 -0.86
CA PHE A 417 -9.08 -14.17 -0.58
C PHE A 417 -8.81 -13.09 0.48
N ASN A 418 -8.61 -13.51 1.73
CA ASN A 418 -8.37 -12.60 2.85
C ASN A 418 -7.05 -11.84 2.65
N ALA A 419 -7.17 -10.50 2.69
CA ALA A 419 -6.06 -9.58 2.75
C ALA A 419 -5.34 -9.70 4.09
N ASN A 420 -4.07 -10.09 4.07
CA ASN A 420 -3.17 -9.79 5.20
C ASN A 420 -2.84 -8.30 5.24
#